data_AF-A0A2E6F695-F1
#
_entry.id   AF-A0A2E6F695-F1
#
_cell.length_a   1.000
_cell.length_b   1.000
_cell.length_c   1.000
_cell.angle_alpha   90.00
_cell.angle_beta   90.00
_cell.angle_gamma   90.00
#
_symmetry.space_group_name_H-M   'P 1'
#
loop_
_entity.id
_entity.type
_entity.pdbx_description
1 polymer ?
#
loop_
_entity_poly.entity_id
_entity_poly.type
_entity_poly.pdbx_seq_one_letter_code
_entity_poly.pdbx_strand_id
1 'polypeptide(L)'
;MARKEKMKRWATNRFLKTLENSKEIPIIDRKIADDRLDTLCTLAIIRAGLIGAISGMLVSLIAYSLYNWESSSDLNKIYASIIIGVVGVLTTSIELLFMYRDSLNTAARMAKVLEIPDEELNKIDVEQSLPRWLIYAAMGAPGYRGSLFGIDPLKKIGKYGLIIRKILIKIRIVGSASLFKSILRRIWVRMIGRVATRATVNLLALPVFVILNVLGMRHTMNEMRSRLMGYELTPKIIKHAFPEGIENISPSIRKALHDGFSEQIMTTRYIHPNQIRILELLGEEPKEVGVISKNDQRRADRFLIAISTMSGKNTSRHKKSIRDMENRLGPEETRLVKKEVWDAIHDLMAFSREWN
;
A
#
# COMPACT_ATOMS: atom_id res chain seq x y z
N MET A 1 -8.51 -23.86 0.50
CA MET A 1 -7.85 -23.20 1.65
C MET A 1 -6.34 -23.48 1.72
N ALA A 2 -5.88 -24.72 1.50
CA ALA A 2 -4.47 -25.12 1.65
C ALA A 2 -3.40 -24.25 0.91
N ARG A 3 -3.69 -23.76 -0.31
CA ARG A 3 -2.72 -22.91 -1.06
C ARG A 3 -2.51 -21.52 -0.44
N LYS A 4 -3.57 -20.91 0.12
CA LYS A 4 -3.48 -19.60 0.77
C LYS A 4 -2.62 -19.68 2.02
N GLU A 5 -2.78 -20.77 2.78
CA GLU A 5 -2.01 -21.00 4.00
C GLU A 5 -0.53 -21.28 3.72
N LYS A 6 -0.22 -22.06 2.68
CA LYS A 6 1.17 -22.26 2.22
C LYS A 6 1.85 -20.95 1.83
N MET A 7 1.15 -20.07 1.10
CA MET A 7 1.68 -18.78 0.69
C MET A 7 1.90 -17.84 1.89
N LYS A 8 0.97 -17.82 2.85
CA LYS A 8 1.11 -17.08 4.11
C LYS A 8 2.37 -17.53 4.87
N ARG A 9 2.51 -18.84 5.10
CA ARG A 9 3.69 -19.41 5.79
C ARG A 9 5.00 -19.10 5.07
N TRP A 10 5.03 -19.23 3.75
CA TRP A 10 6.20 -18.87 2.95
C TRP A 10 6.60 -17.40 3.15
N ALA A 11 5.63 -16.48 3.12
CA ALA A 11 5.87 -15.06 3.29
C ALA A 11 6.37 -14.71 4.70
N THR A 12 5.74 -15.28 5.73
CA THR A 12 6.16 -15.14 7.14
C THR A 12 7.58 -15.64 7.36
N ASN A 13 7.87 -16.89 6.95
CA ASN A 13 9.21 -17.47 7.10
C ASN A 13 10.27 -16.66 6.36
N ARG A 14 9.92 -16.14 5.17
CA ARG A 14 10.83 -15.32 4.39
C ARG A 14 11.13 -13.97 5.07
N PHE A 15 10.11 -13.33 5.62
CA PHE A 15 10.23 -12.09 6.37
C PHE A 15 11.13 -12.29 7.60
N LEU A 16 10.81 -13.27 8.45
CA LEU A 16 11.58 -13.57 9.68
C LEU A 16 13.03 -13.94 9.37
N LYS A 17 13.25 -14.84 8.41
CA LYS A 17 14.61 -15.20 7.98
C LYS A 17 15.40 -13.99 7.50
N THR A 18 14.76 -13.05 6.83
CA THR A 18 15.45 -11.84 6.36
C THR A 18 15.71 -10.86 7.49
N LEU A 19 14.79 -10.75 8.45
CA LEU A 19 14.97 -9.91 9.63
C LEU A 19 16.21 -10.34 10.44
N GLU A 20 16.34 -11.66 10.66
CA GLU A 20 17.47 -12.28 11.36
C GLU A 20 18.79 -12.08 10.58
N ASN A 21 18.82 -12.43 9.29
CA ASN A 21 20.04 -12.42 8.48
C ASN A 21 20.43 -11.04 7.91
N SER A 22 19.58 -10.02 8.08
CA SER A 22 19.84 -8.68 7.56
C SER A 22 21.02 -8.03 8.27
N LYS A 23 21.89 -7.35 7.50
CA LYS A 23 22.99 -6.53 8.02
C LYS A 23 22.54 -5.14 8.52
N GLU A 24 21.27 -4.77 8.35
CA GLU A 24 20.76 -3.51 8.90
C GLU A 24 20.86 -3.52 10.43
N ILE A 25 21.09 -2.36 11.02
CA ILE A 25 21.17 -2.14 12.46
C ILE A 25 20.06 -1.13 12.81
N PRO A 26 19.44 -1.23 14.00
CA PRO A 26 18.59 -0.17 14.54
C PRO A 26 19.26 1.21 14.46
N ILE A 27 18.54 2.21 13.95
CA ILE A 27 19.03 3.59 13.86
C ILE A 27 18.21 4.45 14.82
N ILE A 28 18.88 5.02 15.83
CA ILE A 28 18.23 5.84 16.86
C ILE A 28 17.81 7.21 16.30
N ASP A 29 18.69 7.84 15.51
CA ASP A 29 18.42 9.12 14.84
C ASP A 29 17.37 8.95 13.74
N ARG A 30 16.23 9.65 13.87
CA ARG A 30 15.09 9.46 12.98
C ARG A 30 15.30 10.02 11.59
N LYS A 31 16.03 11.11 11.45
CA LYS A 31 16.32 11.65 10.12
C LYS A 31 17.20 10.68 9.34
N ILE A 32 18.22 10.12 10.00
CA ILE A 32 19.08 9.09 9.39
C ILE A 32 18.29 7.80 9.12
N ALA A 33 17.41 7.39 10.03
CA ALA A 33 16.54 6.23 9.83
C ALA A 33 15.63 6.44 8.62
N ASP A 34 15.03 7.62 8.47
CA ASP A 34 14.10 7.94 7.38
C ASP A 34 14.79 8.01 6.02
N ASP A 35 15.97 8.64 5.96
CA ASP A 35 16.85 8.64 4.77
C ASP A 35 17.26 7.21 4.38
N ARG A 36 17.51 6.36 5.38
CA ARG A 36 17.80 4.94 5.16
C ARG A 36 16.58 4.20 4.60
N LEU A 37 15.38 4.44 5.14
CA LEU A 37 14.14 3.87 4.61
C LEU A 37 13.90 4.30 3.15
N ASP A 38 14.13 5.56 2.81
CA ASP A 38 14.00 6.06 1.44
C ASP A 38 14.99 5.41 0.49
N THR A 39 16.22 5.19 0.96
CA THR A 39 17.23 4.44 0.21
C THR A 39 16.77 3.00 -0.04
N LEU A 40 16.25 2.31 0.99
CA LEU A 40 15.74 0.94 0.87
C LEU A 40 14.59 0.85 -0.15
N CYS A 41 13.62 1.77 -0.06
CA CYS A 41 12.48 1.85 -0.95
C CYS A 41 12.93 2.14 -2.40
N THR A 42 13.81 3.13 -2.59
CA THR A 42 14.33 3.51 -3.91
C THR A 42 15.07 2.36 -4.58
N LEU A 43 15.93 1.66 -3.83
CA LEU A 43 16.65 0.49 -4.34
C LEU A 43 15.70 -0.64 -4.74
N ALA A 44 14.62 -0.90 -3.98
CA ALA A 44 13.62 -1.90 -4.36
C ALA A 44 12.87 -1.51 -5.64
N ILE A 45 12.53 -0.22 -5.80
CA ILE A 45 11.89 0.31 -7.02
C ILE A 45 12.81 0.16 -8.23
N ILE A 46 14.10 0.49 -8.10
CA ILE A 46 15.09 0.32 -9.17
C ILE A 46 15.22 -1.15 -9.55
N ARG A 47 15.37 -2.06 -8.57
CA ARG A 47 15.43 -3.51 -8.82
C ARG A 47 14.18 -4.02 -9.54
N ALA A 48 12.99 -3.50 -9.21
CA ALA A 48 11.74 -3.83 -9.90
C ALA A 48 11.74 -3.37 -11.37
N GLY A 49 12.27 -2.17 -11.65
CA GLY A 49 12.48 -1.70 -13.02
C GLY A 49 13.44 -2.60 -13.80
N LEU A 50 14.59 -2.93 -13.19
CA LEU A 50 15.62 -3.78 -13.80
C LEU A 50 15.12 -5.18 -14.12
N ILE A 51 14.43 -5.86 -13.19
CA ILE A 51 13.87 -7.19 -13.46
C ILE A 51 12.81 -7.12 -14.56
N GLY A 52 12.06 -6.01 -14.66
CA GLY A 52 11.14 -5.73 -15.76
C GLY A 52 11.80 -5.57 -17.12
N ALA A 53 12.96 -4.89 -17.14
CA ALA A 53 13.75 -4.75 -18.35
C ALA A 53 14.30 -6.11 -18.80
N ILE A 54 14.93 -6.86 -17.87
CA ILE A 54 15.51 -8.18 -18.14
C ILE A 54 14.45 -9.17 -18.63
N SER A 55 13.28 -9.21 -17.96
CA SER A 55 12.18 -10.09 -18.33
C SER A 55 11.61 -9.75 -19.72
N GLY A 56 11.46 -8.44 -20.02
CA GLY A 56 11.01 -7.95 -21.32
C GLY A 56 12.00 -8.22 -22.44
N MET A 57 13.30 -8.05 -22.19
CA MET A 57 14.37 -8.38 -23.14
C MET A 57 14.38 -9.86 -23.46
N LEU A 58 14.27 -10.74 -22.47
CA LEU A 58 14.28 -12.19 -22.68
C LEU A 58 13.15 -12.64 -23.62
N VAL A 59 11.93 -12.13 -23.40
CA VAL A 59 10.78 -12.44 -24.28
C VAL A 59 11.00 -11.89 -25.69
N SER A 60 11.55 -10.69 -25.80
CA SER A 60 11.83 -10.05 -27.09
C SER A 60 12.91 -10.78 -27.87
N LEU A 61 13.96 -11.24 -27.19
CA LEU A 61 15.05 -12.03 -27.76
C LEU A 61 14.51 -13.35 -28.33
N ILE A 62 13.66 -14.06 -27.59
CA ILE A 62 13.06 -15.31 -28.06
C ILE A 62 12.14 -15.08 -29.24
N ALA A 63 11.33 -14.01 -29.20
CA ALA A 63 10.49 -13.64 -30.34
C ALA A 63 11.33 -13.31 -31.59
N TYR A 64 12.45 -12.61 -31.43
CA TYR A 64 13.37 -12.30 -32.51
C TYR A 64 14.04 -13.56 -33.08
N SER A 65 14.52 -14.47 -32.23
CA SER A 65 15.14 -15.73 -32.67
C SER A 65 14.17 -16.63 -33.44
N LEU A 66 12.87 -16.56 -33.13
CA LEU A 66 11.84 -17.33 -33.83
C LEU A 66 11.31 -16.65 -35.10
N TYR A 67 11.73 -15.42 -35.41
CA TYR A 67 11.17 -14.63 -36.51
C TYR A 67 11.30 -15.31 -37.88
N ASN A 68 12.50 -15.79 -38.21
CA ASN A 68 12.75 -16.47 -39.49
C ASN A 68 12.03 -17.82 -39.61
N TRP A 69 11.72 -18.46 -38.48
CA TRP A 69 10.97 -19.71 -38.44
C TRP A 69 9.46 -19.47 -38.51
N GLU A 70 8.96 -18.40 -37.88
CA GLU A 70 7.58 -17.94 -37.98
C GLU A 70 7.19 -17.60 -39.44
N SER A 71 8.11 -17.05 -40.24
CA SER A 71 7.82 -16.62 -41.61
C SER A 71 7.70 -17.75 -42.63
N SER A 72 8.10 -18.98 -42.29
CA SER A 72 8.21 -20.06 -43.29
C SER A 72 6.92 -20.85 -43.55
N SER A 73 5.95 -20.86 -42.62
CA SER A 73 4.64 -21.50 -42.83
C SER A 73 3.58 -21.01 -41.84
N ASP A 74 2.29 -21.16 -42.18
CA ASP A 74 1.20 -20.77 -41.26
C ASP A 74 1.13 -21.63 -39.99
N LEU A 75 1.52 -22.90 -40.06
CA LEU A 75 1.65 -23.76 -38.87
C LEU A 75 2.77 -23.27 -37.96
N ASN A 76 3.91 -22.85 -38.51
CA ASN A 76 5.01 -22.30 -37.72
C ASN A 76 4.65 -20.99 -37.03
N LYS A 77 3.76 -20.17 -37.62
CA LYS A 77 3.20 -18.98 -36.95
C LYS A 77 2.43 -19.33 -35.68
N ILE A 78 1.65 -20.41 -35.72
CA ILE A 78 0.90 -20.87 -34.56
C ILE A 78 1.87 -21.38 -33.48
N TYR A 79 2.84 -22.22 -33.85
CA TYR A 79 3.82 -22.75 -32.89
C TYR A 79 4.70 -21.65 -32.27
N ALA A 80 5.22 -20.72 -33.06
CA ALA A 80 5.99 -19.57 -32.54
C ALA A 80 5.16 -18.74 -31.56
N SER A 81 3.89 -18.48 -31.88
CA SER A 81 2.96 -17.77 -30.97
C SER A 81 2.75 -18.52 -29.65
N ILE A 82 2.63 -19.85 -29.68
CA ILE A 82 2.49 -20.69 -28.47
C ILE A 82 3.77 -20.60 -27.64
N ILE A 83 4.95 -20.76 -28.24
CA ILE A 83 6.23 -20.72 -27.54
C ILE A 83 6.44 -19.36 -26.87
N ILE A 84 6.25 -18.26 -27.59
CA ILE A 84 6.36 -16.89 -27.05
C ILE A 84 5.35 -16.69 -25.91
N GLY A 85 4.14 -17.23 -26.05
CA GLY A 85 3.11 -17.23 -25.01
C GLY A 85 3.57 -17.94 -23.73
N VAL A 86 4.08 -19.17 -23.85
CA VAL A 86 4.56 -19.98 -22.72
C VAL A 86 5.74 -19.32 -22.03
N VAL A 87 6.76 -18.90 -22.78
CA VAL A 87 7.93 -18.22 -22.21
C VAL A 87 7.53 -16.91 -21.55
N GLY A 88 6.59 -16.17 -22.17
CA GLY A 88 6.02 -14.96 -21.59
C GLY A 88 5.38 -15.19 -20.22
N VAL A 89 4.61 -16.28 -20.07
CA VAL A 89 3.97 -16.65 -18.79
C VAL A 89 5.00 -17.06 -17.74
N LEU A 90 5.98 -17.88 -18.12
CA LEU A 90 7.05 -18.33 -17.20
C LEU A 90 7.89 -17.15 -16.71
N THR A 91 8.35 -16.29 -17.62
CA THR A 91 9.16 -15.12 -17.33
C THR A 91 8.41 -14.15 -16.40
N THR A 92 7.13 -13.90 -16.67
CA THR A 92 6.29 -13.06 -15.80
C THR A 92 6.11 -13.68 -14.40
N SER A 93 5.96 -15.00 -14.32
CA SER A 93 5.81 -15.70 -13.04
C SER A 93 7.08 -15.59 -12.18
N ILE A 94 8.24 -15.76 -12.79
CA ILE A 94 9.55 -15.60 -12.14
C ILE A 94 9.75 -14.15 -11.67
N GLU A 95 9.46 -13.18 -12.55
CA GLU A 95 9.53 -11.76 -12.23
C GLU A 95 8.69 -11.40 -10.99
N LEU A 96 7.46 -11.90 -10.91
CA LEU A 96 6.57 -11.61 -9.79
C LEU A 96 7.03 -12.27 -8.49
N LEU A 97 7.53 -13.50 -8.56
CA LEU A 97 8.14 -14.17 -7.42
C LEU A 97 9.35 -13.39 -6.91
N PHE A 98 10.18 -12.86 -7.82
CA PHE A 98 11.28 -11.99 -7.48
C PHE A 98 10.80 -10.70 -6.80
N MET A 99 9.80 -10.01 -7.36
CA MET A 99 9.25 -8.78 -6.78
C MET A 99 8.67 -9.02 -5.39
N TYR A 100 7.93 -10.11 -5.18
CA TYR A 100 7.40 -10.45 -3.85
C TYR A 100 8.49 -10.79 -2.85
N ARG A 101 9.53 -11.50 -3.29
CA ARG A 101 10.68 -11.79 -2.44
C ARG A 101 11.41 -10.51 -2.06
N ASP A 102 11.61 -9.60 -3.01
CA ASP A 102 12.32 -8.34 -2.76
C ASP A 102 11.51 -7.39 -1.87
N SER A 103 10.19 -7.33 -2.04
CA SER A 103 9.32 -6.52 -1.18
C SER A 103 9.32 -7.02 0.26
N LEU A 104 9.26 -8.35 0.47
CA LEU A 104 9.37 -8.96 1.81
C LEU A 104 10.73 -8.72 2.44
N ASN A 105 11.82 -8.88 1.68
CA ASN A 105 13.15 -8.59 2.20
C ASN A 105 13.28 -7.12 2.61
N THR A 106 12.72 -6.21 1.80
CA THR A 106 12.74 -4.77 2.07
C THR A 106 11.90 -4.45 3.31
N ALA A 107 10.72 -5.04 3.46
CA ALA A 107 9.89 -4.89 4.64
C ALA A 107 10.63 -5.30 5.93
N ALA A 108 11.34 -6.43 5.90
CA ALA A 108 12.13 -6.91 7.04
C ALA A 108 13.30 -5.97 7.36
N ARG A 109 13.98 -5.44 6.34
CA ARG A 109 15.05 -4.44 6.52
C ARG A 109 14.52 -3.15 7.13
N MET A 110 13.39 -2.65 6.65
CA MET A 110 12.73 -1.45 7.20
C MET A 110 12.31 -1.67 8.66
N ALA A 111 11.75 -2.84 8.98
CA ALA A 111 11.41 -3.23 10.35
C ALA A 111 12.64 -3.22 11.29
N LYS A 112 13.80 -3.68 10.80
CA LYS A 112 15.05 -3.69 11.58
C LYS A 112 15.62 -2.29 11.80
N VAL A 113 15.56 -1.42 10.79
CA VAL A 113 16.00 -0.02 10.89
C VAL A 113 15.23 0.73 11.98
N LEU A 114 13.92 0.49 12.10
CA LEU A 114 13.05 1.14 13.07
C LEU A 114 12.95 0.44 14.43
N GLU A 115 13.68 -0.66 14.62
CA GLU A 115 13.69 -1.41 15.89
C GLU A 115 12.28 -1.82 16.36
N ILE A 116 11.52 -2.53 15.51
CA ILE A 116 10.22 -3.07 15.94
C ILE A 116 10.46 -4.01 17.14
N PRO A 117 9.80 -3.78 18.30
CA PRO A 117 9.99 -4.59 19.50
C PRO A 117 9.70 -6.07 19.27
N ASP A 118 10.46 -6.95 19.93
CA ASP A 118 10.31 -8.39 19.84
C ASP A 118 8.91 -8.85 20.26
N GLU A 119 8.25 -8.15 21.19
CA GLU A 119 6.87 -8.43 21.58
C GLU A 119 5.88 -8.24 20.43
N GLU A 120 6.09 -7.26 19.55
CA GLU A 120 5.28 -7.10 18.34
C GLU A 120 5.63 -8.13 17.27
N LEU A 121 6.91 -8.51 17.15
CA LEU A 121 7.37 -9.57 16.25
C LEU A 121 6.77 -10.93 16.61
N ASN A 122 6.65 -11.23 17.90
CA ASN A 122 6.03 -12.45 18.40
C ASN A 122 4.52 -12.53 18.13
N LYS A 123 3.87 -11.41 17.84
CA LYS A 123 2.44 -11.34 17.46
C LYS A 123 2.21 -11.54 15.96
N ILE A 124 3.18 -12.06 15.19
CA ILE A 124 3.07 -12.20 13.72
C ILE A 124 1.87 -13.02 13.23
N ASP A 125 1.31 -13.89 14.09
CA ASP A 125 0.09 -14.64 13.78
C ASP A 125 -1.20 -13.87 14.08
N VAL A 126 -1.14 -12.84 14.93
CA VAL A 126 -2.27 -11.95 15.24
C VAL A 126 -2.61 -11.12 14.00
N GLU A 127 -3.90 -11.06 13.62
CA GLU A 127 -4.35 -10.36 12.41
C GLU A 127 -4.04 -8.86 12.39
N GLN A 128 -3.91 -8.25 13.57
CA GLN A 128 -3.72 -6.82 13.77
C GLN A 128 -2.28 -6.42 14.13
N SER A 129 -1.32 -7.35 14.05
CA SER A 129 0.09 -7.03 14.34
C SER A 129 0.77 -6.30 13.19
N LEU A 130 1.72 -5.42 13.54
CA LEU A 130 2.50 -4.67 12.56
C LEU A 130 3.28 -5.57 11.58
N PRO A 131 3.99 -6.63 12.02
CA PRO A 131 4.74 -7.51 11.10
C PRO A 131 3.83 -8.18 10.09
N ARG A 132 2.63 -8.59 10.54
CA ARG A 132 1.64 -9.19 9.65
C ARG A 132 1.14 -8.19 8.63
N TRP A 133 0.82 -6.97 9.04
CA TRP A 133 0.44 -5.90 8.12
C TRP A 133 1.56 -5.52 7.16
N LEU A 134 2.83 -5.56 7.57
CA LEU A 134 3.97 -5.37 6.66
C LEU A 134 4.05 -6.47 5.61
N ILE A 135 3.90 -7.73 6.01
CA ILE A 135 3.87 -8.88 5.09
C ILE A 135 2.71 -8.73 4.09
N TYR A 136 1.51 -8.39 4.56
CA TYR A 136 0.37 -8.16 3.67
C TYR A 136 0.61 -7.00 2.70
N ALA A 137 1.20 -5.88 3.16
CA ALA A 137 1.57 -4.77 2.30
C ALA A 137 2.62 -5.18 1.25
N ALA A 138 3.67 -5.88 1.67
CA ALA A 138 4.71 -6.41 0.79
C ALA A 138 4.16 -7.33 -0.30
N MET A 139 3.12 -8.11 0.03
CA MET A 139 2.40 -8.96 -0.92
C MET A 139 1.39 -8.19 -1.79
N GLY A 140 1.26 -6.87 -1.63
CA GLY A 140 0.29 -6.04 -2.35
C GLY A 140 -1.16 -6.29 -1.94
N ALA A 141 -1.40 -6.86 -0.76
CA ALA A 141 -2.74 -7.07 -0.24
C ALA A 141 -3.34 -5.74 0.24
N PRO A 142 -4.60 -5.45 -0.13
CA PRO A 142 -5.29 -4.27 0.37
C PRO A 142 -5.49 -4.36 1.89
N GLY A 143 -5.70 -3.21 2.55
CA GLY A 143 -6.10 -3.18 3.97
C GLY A 143 -7.44 -3.88 4.23
N TYR A 144 -7.87 -3.91 5.49
CA TYR A 144 -9.07 -4.65 5.91
C TYR A 144 -10.33 -4.12 5.22
N ARG A 145 -11.22 -5.02 4.79
CA ARG A 145 -12.43 -4.67 4.01
C ARG A 145 -13.73 -5.22 4.60
N GLY A 146 -13.66 -5.89 5.74
CA GLY A 146 -14.84 -6.31 6.49
C GLY A 146 -15.40 -5.15 7.32
N SER A 147 -16.50 -5.41 8.01
CA SER A 147 -16.98 -4.51 9.07
C SER A 147 -16.12 -4.70 10.31
N LEU A 148 -15.62 -3.59 10.87
CA LEU A 148 -14.88 -3.58 12.13
C LEU A 148 -15.30 -2.34 12.91
N PHE A 149 -15.46 -2.47 14.23
CA PHE A 149 -15.89 -1.36 15.11
C PHE A 149 -17.21 -0.70 14.65
N GLY A 150 -18.16 -1.49 14.11
CA GLY A 150 -19.42 -0.99 13.56
C GLY A 150 -19.31 -0.27 12.20
N ILE A 151 -18.09 -0.10 11.66
CA ILE A 151 -17.84 0.59 10.40
C ILE A 151 -17.71 -0.43 9.27
N ASP A 152 -18.65 -0.42 8.33
CA ASP A 152 -18.52 -1.12 7.05
C ASP A 152 -17.92 -0.19 5.98
N PRO A 153 -16.68 -0.42 5.52
CA PRO A 153 -16.04 0.39 4.47
C PRO A 153 -16.81 0.42 3.15
N LEU A 154 -17.76 -0.50 2.96
CA LEU A 154 -18.50 -0.70 1.73
C LEU A 154 -19.93 -0.20 1.80
N LYS A 155 -20.37 0.32 2.95
CA LYS A 155 -21.75 0.79 3.19
C LYS A 155 -22.23 1.79 2.14
N LYS A 156 -21.36 2.71 1.70
CA LYS A 156 -21.67 3.74 0.68
C LYS A 156 -21.42 3.31 -0.76
N ILE A 157 -21.10 2.03 -1.03
CA ILE A 157 -20.94 1.56 -2.42
C ILE A 157 -22.33 1.36 -3.04
N GLY A 158 -22.68 2.20 -4.02
CA GLY A 158 -23.88 1.99 -4.83
C GLY A 158 -23.88 0.67 -5.61
N LYS A 159 -25.06 0.19 -6.02
CA LYS A 159 -25.30 -1.11 -6.68
C LYS A 159 -24.33 -1.42 -7.83
N TYR A 160 -24.07 -0.44 -8.71
CA TYR A 160 -23.12 -0.58 -9.82
C TYR A 160 -21.66 -0.69 -9.35
N GLY A 161 -21.30 -0.01 -8.26
CA GLY A 161 -19.98 -0.13 -7.66
C GLY A 161 -19.70 -1.52 -7.10
N LEU A 162 -20.72 -2.20 -6.55
CA LEU A 162 -20.61 -3.60 -6.12
C LEU A 162 -20.46 -4.55 -7.31
N ILE A 163 -21.15 -4.29 -8.43
CA ILE A 163 -21.03 -5.09 -9.66
C ILE A 163 -19.64 -4.95 -10.27
N ILE A 164 -19.16 -3.72 -10.49
CA ILE A 164 -17.79 -3.46 -10.98
C ILE A 164 -16.77 -4.09 -10.05
N ARG A 165 -16.98 -4.00 -8.73
CA ARG A 165 -16.12 -4.66 -7.75
C ARG A 165 -16.16 -6.18 -7.87
N LYS A 166 -17.33 -6.80 -8.01
CA LYS A 166 -17.43 -8.25 -8.20
C LYS A 166 -16.67 -8.68 -9.45
N ILE A 167 -16.78 -7.93 -10.54
CA ILE A 167 -16.01 -8.14 -11.78
C ILE A 167 -14.51 -7.98 -11.50
N LEU A 168 -14.08 -6.87 -10.88
CA LEU A 168 -12.69 -6.62 -10.54
C LEU A 168 -12.13 -7.68 -9.59
N ILE A 169 -12.89 -8.14 -8.59
CA ILE A 169 -12.47 -9.21 -7.67
C ILE A 169 -12.35 -10.53 -8.43
N LYS A 170 -13.29 -10.85 -9.31
CA LYS A 170 -13.25 -12.08 -10.13
C LYS A 170 -12.05 -12.07 -11.07
N ILE A 171 -11.70 -10.92 -11.63
CA ILE A 171 -10.46 -10.68 -12.38
C ILE A 171 -9.22 -10.76 -11.46
N ARG A 172 -9.35 -10.32 -10.20
CA ARG A 172 -8.28 -10.24 -9.17
C ARG A 172 -8.12 -11.53 -8.35
N ILE A 173 -8.88 -12.61 -8.63
CA ILE A 173 -8.72 -13.92 -7.96
C ILE A 173 -7.42 -14.62 -8.36
N VAL A 174 -6.70 -14.13 -9.37
CA VAL A 174 -5.28 -14.48 -9.54
C VAL A 174 -4.47 -13.26 -9.10
N GLY A 175 -4.03 -13.27 -7.85
CA GLY A 175 -3.23 -12.19 -7.28
C GLY A 175 -2.03 -11.84 -8.17
N SER A 176 -1.58 -10.58 -8.03
CA SER A 176 -0.48 -9.91 -8.74
C SER A 176 -0.85 -9.24 -10.06
N ALA A 177 -0.09 -8.19 -10.38
CA ALA A 177 -0.05 -7.51 -11.66
C ALA A 177 0.17 -8.41 -12.90
N SER A 178 0.30 -9.75 -12.75
CA SER A 178 0.49 -10.71 -13.84
C SER A 178 -0.63 -10.69 -14.88
N LEU A 179 -1.89 -10.79 -14.44
CA LEU A 179 -3.00 -10.82 -15.38
C LEU A 179 -3.19 -9.46 -16.04
N PHE A 180 -3.00 -8.36 -15.30
CA PHE A 180 -3.03 -7.02 -15.87
C PHE A 180 -1.93 -6.83 -16.93
N LYS A 181 -0.69 -7.27 -16.68
CA LYS A 181 0.39 -7.27 -17.68
C LYS A 181 0.07 -8.14 -18.89
N SER A 182 -0.52 -9.32 -18.68
CA SER A 182 -0.89 -10.23 -19.77
C SER A 182 -2.06 -9.70 -20.62
N ILE A 183 -3.03 -9.02 -20.00
CA ILE A 183 -4.15 -8.34 -20.66
C ILE A 183 -3.67 -7.09 -21.37
N LEU A 184 -2.82 -6.26 -20.74
CA LEU A 184 -2.21 -5.10 -21.37
C LEU A 184 -1.36 -5.52 -22.58
N ARG A 185 -0.56 -6.58 -22.46
CA ARG A 185 0.17 -7.21 -23.58
C ARG A 185 -0.78 -7.63 -24.68
N ARG A 186 -1.90 -8.29 -24.36
CA ARG A 186 -2.88 -8.76 -25.34
C ARG A 186 -3.65 -7.62 -26.03
N ILE A 187 -3.91 -6.52 -25.31
CA ILE A 187 -4.53 -5.31 -25.83
C ILE A 187 -3.53 -4.55 -26.70
N TRP A 188 -2.31 -4.33 -26.24
CA TRP A 188 -1.23 -3.65 -26.99
C TRP A 188 -0.84 -4.42 -28.26
N VAL A 189 -0.63 -5.73 -28.18
CA VAL A 189 -0.31 -6.58 -29.35
C VAL A 189 -1.45 -6.57 -30.37
N ARG A 190 -2.72 -6.47 -29.94
CA ARG A 190 -3.86 -6.34 -30.87
C ARG A 190 -4.02 -4.94 -31.45
N MET A 191 -3.72 -3.91 -30.68
CA MET A 191 -3.81 -2.51 -31.12
C MET A 191 -2.69 -2.16 -32.10
N ILE A 192 -1.48 -2.68 -31.91
CA ILE A 192 -0.30 -2.36 -32.75
C ILE A 192 -0.04 -3.44 -33.81
N GLY A 193 -0.55 -4.66 -33.64
CA GLY A 193 -0.39 -5.77 -34.59
C GLY A 193 -1.06 -5.56 -35.95
N ARG A 194 -1.71 -4.41 -36.19
CA ARG A 194 -2.16 -3.99 -37.52
C ARG A 194 -1.14 -3.14 -38.29
N VAL A 195 -0.09 -2.62 -37.64
CA VAL A 195 0.76 -1.57 -38.26
C VAL A 195 2.28 -1.84 -38.21
N ALA A 196 2.78 -2.79 -37.41
CA ALA A 196 4.22 -3.08 -37.36
C ALA A 196 4.54 -4.58 -37.24
N THR A 197 5.69 -5.00 -37.78
CA THR A 197 6.27 -6.33 -37.56
C THR A 197 6.38 -6.58 -36.04
N ARG A 198 5.83 -7.71 -35.58
CA ARG A 198 5.62 -8.02 -34.15
C ARG A 198 6.90 -7.88 -33.28
N ALA A 199 8.08 -8.08 -33.87
CA ALA A 199 9.37 -7.91 -33.18
C ALA A 199 9.59 -6.46 -32.72
N THR A 200 9.29 -5.46 -33.54
CA THR A 200 9.42 -4.03 -33.20
C THR A 200 8.42 -3.63 -32.12
N VAL A 201 7.22 -4.20 -32.15
CA VAL A 201 6.17 -3.98 -31.14
C VAL A 201 6.60 -4.50 -29.76
N ASN A 202 7.29 -5.65 -29.71
CA ASN A 202 7.79 -6.21 -28.45
C ASN A 202 8.88 -5.32 -27.82
N LEU A 203 9.76 -4.73 -28.64
CA LEU A 203 10.78 -3.80 -28.15
C LEU A 203 10.16 -2.50 -27.60
N LEU A 204 9.15 -1.96 -28.30
CA LEU A 204 8.40 -0.77 -27.85
C LEU A 204 7.59 -1.02 -26.57
N ALA A 205 7.27 -2.27 -26.24
CA ALA A 205 6.56 -2.61 -25.01
C ALA A 205 7.48 -2.65 -23.77
N LEU A 206 8.81 -2.73 -23.95
CA LEU A 206 9.77 -2.83 -22.85
C LEU A 206 9.71 -1.63 -21.88
N PRO A 207 9.72 -0.36 -22.33
CA PRO A 207 9.58 0.79 -21.43
C PRO A 207 8.28 0.74 -20.60
N VAL A 208 7.18 0.28 -21.21
CA VAL A 208 5.89 0.14 -20.51
C VAL A 208 6.00 -0.88 -19.38
N PHE A 209 6.66 -2.02 -19.59
CA PHE A 209 6.86 -3.03 -18.54
C PHE A 209 7.71 -2.52 -17.38
N VAL A 210 8.80 -1.81 -17.68
CA VAL A 210 9.66 -1.17 -16.68
C VAL A 210 8.85 -0.18 -15.84
N ILE A 211 8.10 0.72 -16.50
CA ILE A 211 7.27 1.72 -15.82
C ILE A 211 6.23 1.06 -14.91
N LEU A 212 5.52 0.03 -15.39
CA LEU A 212 4.51 -0.66 -14.58
C LEU A 212 5.12 -1.35 -13.36
N ASN A 213 6.32 -1.92 -13.48
CA ASN A 213 7.02 -2.54 -12.34
C ASN A 213 7.46 -1.50 -11.32
N VAL A 214 8.03 -0.39 -11.79
CA VAL A 214 8.43 0.75 -10.98
C VAL A 214 7.23 1.30 -10.22
N LEU A 215 6.10 1.56 -10.91
CA LEU A 215 4.88 2.07 -10.28
C LEU A 215 4.28 1.10 -9.27
N GLY A 216 4.22 -0.20 -9.61
CA GLY A 216 3.72 -1.24 -8.72
C GLY A 216 4.57 -1.35 -7.45
N MET A 217 5.89 -1.40 -7.61
CA MET A 217 6.80 -1.48 -6.47
C MET A 217 6.78 -0.20 -5.63
N ARG A 218 6.74 0.98 -6.26
CA ARG A 218 6.62 2.27 -5.56
C ARG A 218 5.36 2.32 -4.70
N HIS A 219 4.24 1.84 -5.23
CA HIS A 219 3.01 1.73 -4.46
C HIS A 219 3.16 0.82 -3.24
N THR A 220 3.76 -0.37 -3.41
CA THR A 220 4.03 -1.30 -2.31
C THR A 220 4.97 -0.71 -1.26
N MET A 221 6.04 -0.04 -1.66
CA MET A 221 6.99 0.61 -0.75
C MET A 221 6.33 1.71 0.08
N ASN A 222 5.56 2.60 -0.58
CA ASN A 222 4.85 3.67 0.11
C ASN A 222 3.81 3.13 1.11
N GLU A 223 3.13 2.02 0.78
CA GLU A 223 2.18 1.37 1.69
C GLU A 223 2.89 0.80 2.93
N MET A 224 4.04 0.16 2.76
CA MET A 224 4.82 -0.38 3.88
C MET A 224 5.34 0.75 4.78
N ARG A 225 5.91 1.81 4.19
CA ARG A 225 6.39 2.99 4.92
C ARG A 225 5.27 3.64 5.72
N SER A 226 4.10 3.87 5.11
CA SER A 226 2.92 4.44 5.78
C SER A 226 2.46 3.64 7.01
N ARG A 227 2.56 2.30 6.96
CA ARG A 227 2.21 1.43 8.11
C ARG A 227 3.26 1.49 9.23
N LEU A 228 4.54 1.58 8.87
CA LEU A 228 5.64 1.71 9.81
C LEU A 228 5.64 3.07 10.52
N MET A 229 5.63 4.15 9.74
CA MET A 229 5.53 5.53 10.26
C MET A 229 4.25 5.69 11.08
N GLY A 230 3.18 5.06 10.62
CA GLY A 230 1.94 4.87 11.34
C GLY A 230 2.10 4.39 12.78
N TYR A 231 2.70 3.21 12.93
CA TYR A 231 2.91 2.57 14.21
C TYR A 231 3.70 3.46 15.18
N GLU A 232 4.75 4.12 14.69
CA GLU A 232 5.62 4.93 15.54
C GLU A 232 5.01 6.27 15.95
N LEU A 233 4.40 7.00 15.00
CA LEU A 233 3.96 8.37 15.23
C LEU A 233 2.55 8.48 15.80
N THR A 234 1.70 7.47 15.58
CA THR A 234 0.32 7.50 16.08
C THR A 234 0.26 7.67 17.60
N PRO A 235 1.04 6.94 18.43
CA PRO A 235 1.11 7.18 19.86
C PRO A 235 1.54 8.61 20.24
N LYS A 236 2.52 9.18 19.52
CA LYS A 236 2.99 10.57 19.74
C LYS A 236 1.87 11.58 19.46
N ILE A 237 1.15 11.41 18.35
CA ILE A 237 0.02 12.28 17.97
C ILE A 237 -1.15 12.13 18.94
N ILE A 238 -1.46 10.91 19.39
CA ILE A 238 -2.52 10.69 20.38
C ILE A 238 -2.17 11.42 21.68
N LYS A 239 -0.95 11.26 22.19
CA LYS A 239 -0.50 11.93 23.42
C LYS A 239 -0.54 13.46 23.30
N HIS A 240 -0.22 13.98 22.12
CA HIS A 240 -0.28 15.42 21.84
C HIS A 240 -1.72 15.94 21.71
N ALA A 241 -2.54 15.25 20.93
CA ALA A 241 -3.91 15.66 20.66
C ALA A 241 -4.82 15.50 21.89
N PHE A 242 -4.55 14.47 22.70
CA PHE A 242 -5.33 14.04 23.87
C PHE A 242 -4.39 13.76 25.06
N PRO A 243 -3.80 14.79 25.69
CA PRO A 243 -2.95 14.63 26.86
C PRO A 243 -3.67 13.98 28.06
N GLU A 244 -4.99 14.12 28.13
CA GLU A 244 -5.86 13.43 29.10
C GLU A 244 -5.97 11.91 28.86
N GLY A 245 -5.47 11.42 27.72
CA GLY A 245 -5.63 10.05 27.24
C GLY A 245 -6.86 9.89 26.34
N ILE A 246 -6.70 9.14 25.24
CA ILE A 246 -7.76 8.94 24.25
C ILE A 246 -9.01 8.25 24.83
N GLU A 247 -8.85 7.47 25.88
CA GLU A 247 -9.94 6.78 26.58
C GLU A 247 -10.78 7.75 27.44
N ASN A 248 -10.18 8.88 27.87
CA ASN A 248 -10.80 9.86 28.76
C ASN A 248 -11.37 11.08 28.03
N ILE A 249 -11.32 11.10 26.70
CA ILE A 249 -11.88 12.20 25.91
C ILE A 249 -13.40 12.28 26.08
N SER A 250 -13.95 13.49 25.90
CA SER A 250 -15.40 13.71 25.99
C SER A 250 -16.18 12.85 24.98
N PRO A 251 -17.42 12.44 25.29
CA PRO A 251 -18.28 11.73 24.34
C PRO A 251 -18.47 12.47 23.01
N SER A 252 -18.48 13.80 23.04
CA SER A 252 -18.56 14.68 21.86
C SER A 252 -17.36 14.52 20.92
N ILE A 253 -16.13 14.57 21.45
CA ILE A 253 -14.91 14.36 20.66
C ILE A 253 -14.88 12.92 20.15
N ARG A 254 -15.20 11.94 21.00
CA ARG A 254 -15.23 10.53 20.60
C ARG A 254 -16.16 10.30 19.42
N LYS A 255 -17.37 10.87 19.47
CA LYS A 255 -18.35 10.80 18.37
C LYS A 255 -17.84 11.48 17.10
N ALA A 256 -17.26 12.68 17.20
CA ALA A 256 -16.66 13.37 16.06
C ALA A 256 -15.53 12.57 15.40
N LEU A 257 -14.71 11.88 16.19
CA LEU A 257 -13.65 10.99 15.70
C LEU A 257 -14.22 9.75 15.00
N HIS A 258 -15.22 9.08 15.58
CA HIS A 258 -15.90 7.95 14.92
C HIS A 258 -16.52 8.36 13.58
N ASP A 259 -17.24 9.48 13.55
CA ASP A 259 -17.86 9.99 12.33
C ASP A 259 -16.81 10.33 11.27
N GLY A 260 -15.72 10.98 11.67
CA GLY A 260 -14.60 11.29 10.79
C GLY A 260 -13.88 10.06 10.23
N PHE A 261 -13.55 9.09 11.08
CA PHE A 261 -12.95 7.83 10.63
C PHE A 261 -13.90 7.02 9.75
N SER A 262 -15.18 6.94 10.10
CA SER A 262 -16.22 6.28 9.32
C SER A 262 -16.31 6.88 7.92
N GLU A 263 -16.33 8.21 7.80
CA GLU A 263 -16.32 8.89 6.50
C GLU A 263 -15.07 8.58 5.69
N GLN A 264 -13.88 8.68 6.31
CA GLN A 264 -12.62 8.38 5.66
C GLN A 264 -12.57 6.92 5.17
N ILE A 265 -12.96 5.97 6.01
CA ILE A 265 -12.96 4.52 5.75
C ILE A 265 -13.96 4.16 4.63
N MET A 266 -15.17 4.70 4.67
CA MET A 266 -16.17 4.47 3.62
C MET A 266 -15.73 5.08 2.28
N THR A 267 -15.03 6.21 2.34
CA THR A 267 -14.48 6.90 1.17
C THR A 267 -13.34 6.10 0.53
N THR A 268 -12.41 5.59 1.33
CA THR A 268 -11.26 4.80 0.88
C THR A 268 -11.62 3.34 0.58
N ARG A 269 -12.73 2.84 1.13
CA ARG A 269 -13.28 1.47 0.98
C ARG A 269 -12.41 0.36 1.56
N TYR A 270 -11.56 0.71 2.52
CA TYR A 270 -10.81 -0.22 3.34
C TYR A 270 -10.40 0.50 4.64
N ILE A 271 -10.20 -0.25 5.71
CA ILE A 271 -9.68 0.25 6.98
C ILE A 271 -8.15 0.14 6.95
N HIS A 272 -7.46 1.25 7.13
CA HIS A 272 -6.01 1.26 7.22
C HIS A 272 -5.55 0.66 8.55
N PRO A 273 -4.47 -0.14 8.60
CA PRO A 273 -3.77 -0.55 9.82
C PRO A 273 -3.73 0.48 10.97
N ASN A 274 -3.25 1.68 10.69
CA ASN A 274 -3.16 2.75 11.69
C ASN A 274 -4.54 3.17 12.22
N GLN A 275 -5.57 3.18 11.37
CA GLN A 275 -6.94 3.49 11.79
C GLN A 275 -7.50 2.37 12.68
N ILE A 276 -7.17 1.10 12.40
CA ILE A 276 -7.59 -0.03 13.26
C ILE A 276 -7.04 0.17 14.68
N ARG A 277 -5.75 0.50 14.82
CA ARG A 277 -5.13 0.74 16.14
C ARG A 277 -5.79 1.89 16.90
N ILE A 278 -6.11 2.98 16.21
CA ILE A 278 -6.76 4.13 16.85
C ILE A 278 -8.19 3.78 17.27
N LEU A 279 -8.96 3.11 16.41
CA LEU A 279 -10.33 2.72 16.72
C LEU A 279 -10.40 1.69 17.86
N GLU A 280 -9.39 0.82 17.97
CA GLU A 280 -9.26 -0.10 19.10
C GLU A 280 -9.10 0.65 20.43
N LEU A 281 -8.29 1.72 20.44
CA LEU A 281 -8.12 2.60 21.61
C LEU A 281 -9.35 3.50 21.87
N LEU A 282 -10.06 3.90 20.81
CA LEU A 282 -11.23 4.78 20.90
C LEU A 282 -12.45 4.06 21.50
N GLY A 283 -12.52 2.73 21.31
CA GLY A 283 -13.58 1.88 21.82
C GLY A 283 -14.86 1.96 20.98
N GLU A 284 -16.01 1.75 21.63
CA GLU A 284 -17.31 1.79 20.97
C GLU A 284 -17.81 3.23 20.72
N GLU A 285 -18.56 3.37 19.64
CA GLU A 285 -19.21 4.62 19.29
C GLU A 285 -20.26 5.00 20.36
N PRO A 286 -20.25 6.25 20.88
CA PRO A 286 -21.26 6.70 21.83
C PRO A 286 -22.67 6.66 21.23
N LYS A 287 -23.64 6.09 21.95
CA LYS A 287 -25.04 5.94 21.49
C LYS A 287 -25.82 7.25 21.52
N GLU A 288 -25.56 8.11 22.50
CA GLU A 288 -26.23 9.40 22.65
C GLU A 288 -25.20 10.47 23.00
N VAL A 289 -25.18 11.53 22.19
CA VAL A 289 -24.35 12.71 22.40
C VAL A 289 -25.20 13.93 22.06
N GLY A 290 -25.08 14.99 22.87
CA GLY A 290 -25.64 16.29 22.52
C GLY A 290 -25.00 16.90 21.27
N VAL A 291 -25.31 18.17 21.00
CA VAL A 291 -24.68 18.89 19.89
C VAL A 291 -23.17 18.96 20.11
N ILE A 292 -22.40 18.44 19.16
CA ILE A 292 -20.93 18.51 19.19
C ILE A 292 -20.51 19.98 19.15
N SER A 293 -19.76 20.42 20.15
CA SER A 293 -19.30 21.80 20.20
C SER A 293 -18.35 22.10 19.04
N LYS A 294 -18.30 23.35 18.58
CA LYS A 294 -17.36 23.76 17.52
C LYS A 294 -15.92 23.47 17.92
N ASN A 295 -15.59 23.56 19.20
CA ASN A 295 -14.23 23.33 19.68
C ASN A 295 -13.87 21.83 19.63
N ASP A 296 -14.77 20.96 20.11
CA ASP A 296 -14.60 19.51 20.02
C ASP A 296 -14.45 19.04 18.57
N GLN A 297 -15.26 19.59 17.66
CA GLN A 297 -15.17 19.27 16.23
C GLN A 297 -13.83 19.72 15.63
N ARG A 298 -13.33 20.92 15.98
CA ARG A 298 -12.03 21.42 15.51
C ARG A 298 -10.89 20.53 16.03
N ARG A 299 -10.91 20.17 17.31
CA ARG A 299 -9.92 19.26 17.91
C ARG A 299 -9.91 17.89 17.21
N ALA A 300 -11.09 17.32 16.97
CA ALA A 300 -11.23 16.08 16.21
C ALA A 300 -10.71 16.22 14.76
N ASP A 301 -11.06 17.31 14.07
CA ASP A 301 -10.60 17.57 12.69
C ASP A 301 -9.06 17.70 12.62
N ARG A 302 -8.41 18.36 13.60
CA ARG A 302 -6.92 18.45 13.66
C ARG A 302 -6.30 17.06 13.72
N PHE A 303 -6.80 16.23 14.63
CA PHE A 303 -6.34 14.86 14.79
C PHE A 303 -6.57 14.02 13.52
N LEU A 304 -7.76 14.10 12.93
CA LEU A 304 -8.09 13.37 11.69
C LEU A 304 -7.22 13.80 10.51
N ILE A 305 -6.91 15.10 10.38
CA ILE A 305 -5.98 15.60 9.37
C ILE A 305 -4.57 15.08 9.64
N ALA A 306 -4.12 15.09 10.89
CA ALA A 306 -2.79 14.63 11.27
C ALA A 306 -2.60 13.15 10.89
N ILE A 307 -3.55 12.29 11.26
CA ILE A 307 -3.54 10.87 10.91
C ILE A 307 -3.63 10.67 9.38
N SER A 308 -4.45 11.46 8.68
CA SER A 308 -4.58 11.35 7.22
C SER A 308 -3.29 11.72 6.47
N THR A 309 -2.51 12.66 7.02
CA THR A 309 -1.24 13.11 6.46
C THR A 309 -0.20 11.97 6.48
N MET A 310 -0.25 11.12 7.50
CA MET A 310 0.63 9.95 7.62
C MET A 310 0.21 8.75 6.75
N SER A 311 -1.09 8.60 6.44
CA SER A 311 -1.59 7.40 5.75
C SER A 311 -1.15 7.28 4.29
N GLY A 312 -0.61 8.35 3.68
CA GLY A 312 0.02 8.33 2.35
C GLY A 312 -0.94 8.09 1.16
N LYS A 313 -2.25 7.90 1.39
CA LYS A 313 -3.21 7.55 0.32
C LYS A 313 -3.98 8.75 -0.21
N ASN A 314 -3.42 9.39 -1.22
CA ASN A 314 -4.00 10.60 -1.80
C ASN A 314 -5.00 10.34 -2.95
N THR A 315 -5.97 9.42 -2.76
CA THR A 315 -6.99 9.18 -3.80
C THR A 315 -7.90 10.41 -3.96
N SER A 316 -8.43 10.67 -5.15
CA SER A 316 -9.33 11.82 -5.39
C SER A 316 -10.52 11.88 -4.42
N ARG A 317 -11.07 10.72 -4.07
CA ARG A 317 -12.16 10.63 -3.07
C ARG A 317 -11.69 10.99 -1.67
N HIS A 318 -10.53 10.48 -1.26
CA HIS A 318 -9.94 10.82 0.03
C HIS A 318 -9.60 12.31 0.13
N LYS A 319 -9.07 12.91 -0.96
CA LYS A 319 -8.85 14.36 -1.05
C LYS A 319 -10.13 15.16 -0.83
N LYS A 320 -11.27 14.69 -1.35
CA LYS A 320 -12.56 15.36 -1.11
C LYS A 320 -12.95 15.30 0.37
N SER A 321 -12.88 14.13 1.01
CA SER A 321 -13.18 13.99 2.44
C SER A 321 -12.25 14.84 3.31
N ILE A 322 -10.95 14.90 2.98
CA ILE A 322 -9.98 15.79 3.64
C ILE A 322 -10.36 17.26 3.47
N ARG A 323 -10.70 17.71 2.25
CA ARG A 323 -11.09 19.11 1.98
C ARG A 323 -12.23 19.59 2.87
N ASP A 324 -13.21 18.73 3.15
CA ASP A 324 -14.32 19.12 4.03
C ASP A 324 -13.85 19.38 5.47
N MET A 325 -12.88 18.62 5.98
CA MET A 325 -12.20 18.88 7.27
C MET A 325 -11.32 20.14 7.21
N GLU A 326 -10.54 20.30 6.14
CA GLU A 326 -9.68 21.48 5.92
C GLU A 326 -10.50 22.77 5.88
N ASN A 327 -11.65 22.75 5.22
CA ASN A 327 -12.56 23.89 5.13
C ASN A 327 -13.14 24.28 6.50
N ARG A 328 -13.43 23.30 7.38
CA ARG A 328 -13.93 23.57 8.73
C ARG A 328 -12.86 24.14 9.66
N LEU A 329 -11.62 23.66 9.54
CA LEU A 329 -10.48 24.14 10.33
C LEU A 329 -9.98 25.51 9.88
N GLY A 330 -10.00 25.74 8.57
CA GLY A 330 -9.39 26.88 7.90
C GLY A 330 -8.01 26.53 7.31
N PRO A 331 -7.57 27.29 6.28
CA PRO A 331 -6.34 26.99 5.55
C PRO A 331 -5.08 27.13 6.41
N GLU A 332 -4.99 28.16 7.26
CA GLU A 332 -3.83 28.36 8.13
C GLU A 332 -3.69 27.25 9.17
N GLU A 333 -4.80 26.89 9.84
CA GLU A 333 -4.80 25.82 10.84
C GLU A 333 -4.42 24.47 10.21
N THR A 334 -4.94 24.19 9.02
CA THR A 334 -4.58 23.00 8.23
C THR A 334 -3.09 22.97 7.91
N ARG A 335 -2.52 24.10 7.49
CA ARG A 335 -1.10 24.22 7.15
C ARG A 335 -0.22 23.99 8.38
N LEU A 336 -0.61 24.53 9.54
CA LEU A 336 0.10 24.33 10.80
C LEU A 336 0.09 22.87 11.23
N VAL A 337 -1.07 22.21 11.27
CA VAL A 337 -1.15 20.78 11.64
C VAL A 337 -0.31 19.90 10.72
N LYS A 338 -0.38 20.13 9.40
CA LYS A 338 0.45 19.38 8.44
C LYS A 338 1.93 19.61 8.64
N LYS A 339 2.33 20.85 8.95
CA LYS A 339 3.72 21.20 9.25
C LYS A 339 4.17 20.51 10.54
N GLU A 340 3.39 20.55 11.61
CA GLU A 340 3.70 19.89 12.89
C GLU A 340 3.90 18.39 12.71
N VAL A 341 3.02 17.73 11.95
CA VAL A 341 3.18 16.30 11.63
C VAL A 341 4.42 16.06 10.79
N TRP A 342 4.72 16.92 9.82
CA TRP A 342 5.93 16.80 9.00
C TRP A 342 7.20 17.01 9.83
N ASP A 343 7.23 18.02 10.69
CA ASP A 343 8.35 18.30 11.60
C ASP A 343 8.53 17.13 12.58
N ALA A 344 7.44 16.53 13.08
CA ALA A 344 7.48 15.37 13.97
C ALA A 344 7.88 14.06 13.26
N ILE A 345 7.57 13.90 11.97
CA ILE A 345 8.06 12.77 11.15
C ILE A 345 9.59 12.81 11.06
N HIS A 346 10.16 14.01 10.94
CA HIS A 346 11.60 14.20 10.73
C HIS A 346 12.36 14.60 12.01
N ASP A 347 11.73 14.48 13.18
CA ASP A 347 12.25 14.91 14.50
C ASP A 347 12.84 16.34 14.49
N LEU A 348 12.32 17.22 13.64
CA LEU A 348 12.79 18.61 13.54
C LEU A 348 12.26 19.45 14.70
N MET A 349 11.01 19.21 15.08
CA MET A 349 10.36 19.84 16.24
C MET A 349 9.36 18.88 16.87
N ALA A 350 9.34 18.85 18.20
CA ALA A 350 8.27 18.19 18.95
C ALA A 350 6.96 18.97 18.79
N PHE A 351 5.83 18.27 18.91
CA PHE A 351 4.54 18.94 19.02
C PHE A 351 4.52 19.83 20.27
N SER A 352 4.41 21.14 20.08
CA SER A 352 4.45 22.13 21.18
C SER A 352 3.17 22.93 21.33
N ARG A 353 2.34 22.99 20.28
CA ARG A 353 1.11 23.79 20.24
C ARG A 353 -0.09 22.96 20.70
N GLU A 354 -0.77 23.41 21.75
CA GLU A 354 -1.99 22.75 22.22
C GLU A 354 -3.09 22.73 21.15
N TRP A 355 -3.76 21.58 21.03
CA TRP A 355 -4.87 21.37 20.09
C TRP A 355 -6.24 21.46 20.77
N ASN A 356 -6.41 22.42 21.70
CA ASN A 356 -7.68 22.61 22.42
C ASN A 356 -8.85 22.91 21.49
#